data_AF-A0A531K440-F1
#
_entry.id   AF-A0A531K440-F1
#
_cell.length_a   1.000
_cell.length_b   1.000
_cell.length_c   1.000
_cell.angle_alpha   90.00
_cell.angle_beta   90.00
_cell.angle_gamma   90.00
#
_symmetry.space_group_name_H-M   'P 1'
#
loop_
_entity.id
_entity.type
_entity.pdbx_description
1 polymer ?
#
loop_
_entity_poly.entity_id
_entity_poly.type
_entity_poly.pdbx_seq_one_letter_code
_entity_poly.pdbx_strand_id
1 'polypeptide(L)'
;RLDQPMAFDAAAGITATSSVADYAANSIGWFEGVRQRASTTADAKEALATRTAEALSNDTGVNVDQEMSLLLDLEHSYQASARMMKTVDDMLDALMNAVG
;
A
#
# COMPACT_ATOMS: atom_id res chain seq x y z
N ARG A 1 -49.00 -27.34 11.31
CA ARG A 1 -48.38 -27.38 12.66
C ARG A 1 -47.12 -26.50 12.75
N LEU A 2 -46.38 -26.29 11.65
CA LEU A 2 -45.18 -25.44 11.64
C LEU A 2 -45.47 -23.94 11.76
N ASP A 3 -46.65 -23.49 11.33
CA ASP A 3 -47.13 -22.10 11.47
C ASP A 3 -47.79 -21.78 12.82
N GLN A 4 -47.90 -22.76 13.72
CA GLN A 4 -48.45 -22.48 15.05
C GLN A 4 -47.37 -21.85 15.94
N PRO A 5 -47.70 -20.78 16.69
CA PRO A 5 -46.76 -20.19 17.62
C PRO A 5 -46.34 -21.21 18.69
N MET A 6 -45.04 -21.32 18.93
CA MET A 6 -44.47 -22.08 20.03
C MET A 6 -43.42 -21.24 20.77
N ALA A 7 -43.17 -21.61 22.02
CA ALA A 7 -42.19 -20.91 22.84
C ALA A 7 -40.76 -21.29 22.43
N PHE A 8 -39.91 -20.27 22.29
CA PHE A 8 -38.47 -20.41 22.07
C PHE A 8 -37.71 -19.78 23.24
N ASP A 9 -36.47 -20.23 23.45
CA ASP A 9 -35.59 -19.68 24.48
C ASP A 9 -35.32 -18.19 24.21
N ALA A 10 -35.54 -17.34 25.22
CA ALA A 10 -35.30 -15.90 25.12
C ALA A 10 -33.81 -15.56 24.86
N ALA A 11 -32.88 -16.45 25.25
CA ALA A 11 -31.45 -16.32 24.96
C ALA A 11 -31.11 -16.54 23.48
N ALA A 12 -32.03 -17.07 22.66
CA ALA A 12 -31.83 -17.23 21.23
C ALA A 12 -31.81 -15.89 20.46
N GLY A 13 -32.11 -14.77 21.11
CA GLY A 13 -32.04 -13.44 20.50
C GLY A 13 -33.15 -13.15 19.49
N ILE A 14 -34.23 -13.93 19.53
CA ILE A 14 -35.41 -13.83 18.67
C ILE A 14 -36.67 -13.74 19.54
N THR A 15 -37.80 -13.32 18.96
CA THR A 15 -39.09 -13.27 19.66
C THR A 15 -39.43 -14.62 20.31
N ALA A 16 -39.62 -14.63 21.63
CA ALA A 16 -39.81 -15.84 22.45
C ALA A 16 -41.07 -16.67 22.13
N THR A 17 -41.96 -16.16 21.28
CA THR A 17 -43.13 -16.90 20.79
C THR A 17 -43.33 -16.61 19.31
N SER A 18 -43.00 -17.57 18.47
CA SER A 18 -43.13 -17.46 17.01
C SER A 18 -43.46 -18.82 16.41
N SER A 19 -43.84 -18.85 15.14
CA SER A 19 -43.86 -20.11 14.40
C SER A 19 -42.43 -20.58 14.11
N VAL A 20 -42.27 -21.86 13.75
CA VAL A 20 -40.96 -22.40 13.33
C VAL A 20 -40.50 -21.77 12.03
N ALA A 21 -41.44 -21.45 11.13
CA ALA A 21 -41.15 -20.78 9.86
C ALA A 21 -40.63 -19.36 10.08
N ASP A 22 -41.26 -18.58 10.96
CA ASP A 22 -40.82 -17.22 11.31
C ASP A 22 -39.46 -17.24 12.04
N TYR A 23 -39.24 -18.23 12.91
CA TYR A 23 -37.95 -18.42 13.58
C TYR A 23 -36.83 -18.64 12.57
N ALA A 24 -37.05 -19.54 11.61
CA ALA A 24 -36.08 -19.85 10.56
C ALA A 24 -35.81 -18.64 9.65
N ALA A 25 -36.86 -17.92 9.22
CA ALA A 25 -36.73 -16.73 8.39
C ALA A 25 -35.93 -15.62 9.09
N ASN A 26 -36.21 -15.35 10.36
CA ASN A 26 -35.48 -14.34 11.14
C ASN A 26 -34.01 -14.75 11.39
N SER A 27 -33.76 -16.05 11.64
CA SER A 27 -32.39 -16.57 11.81
C SER A 27 -31.56 -16.41 10.53
N ILE A 28 -32.17 -16.67 9.36
CA ILE A 28 -31.54 -16.45 8.06
C ILE A 28 -31.24 -14.96 7.85
N GLY A 29 -32.21 -14.08 8.17
CA GLY A 29 -32.01 -12.63 8.09
C GLY A 29 -30.88 -12.13 8.98
N TRP A 30 -30.78 -12.63 10.21
CA TRP A 30 -29.68 -12.30 11.11
C TRP A 30 -28.33 -12.77 10.57
N PHE A 31 -28.24 -14.01 10.08
CA PHE A 31 -27.03 -14.58 9.51
C PHE A 31 -26.58 -13.80 8.26
N GLU A 32 -27.52 -13.46 7.38
CA GLU A 32 -27.22 -12.65 6.19
C GLU A 32 -26.76 -11.24 6.57
N GLY A 33 -27.34 -10.64 7.61
CA GLY A 33 -26.87 -9.36 8.15
C GLY A 33 -25.46 -9.42 8.73
N VAL A 34 -25.06 -10.54 9.33
CA VAL A 34 -23.66 -10.79 9.74
C VAL A 34 -22.77 -10.95 8.51
N ARG A 35 -23.19 -11.75 7.53
CA ARG A 35 -22.44 -12.00 6.28
C ARG A 35 -22.19 -10.70 5.51
N GLN A 36 -23.23 -9.87 5.33
CA GLN A 36 -23.13 -8.60 4.62
C GLN A 36 -22.16 -7.66 5.33
N ARG A 37 -22.26 -7.51 6.66
CA ARG A 37 -21.31 -6.68 7.44
C ARG A 37 -19.86 -7.17 7.32
N ALA A 38 -19.66 -8.48 7.39
CA ALA A 38 -18.33 -9.08 7.23
C ALA A 38 -17.77 -8.81 5.83
N SER A 39 -18.59 -8.97 4.78
CA SER A 39 -18.21 -8.67 3.39
C SER A 39 -17.82 -7.22 3.22
N THR A 40 -18.68 -6.27 3.61
CA THR A 40 -18.37 -4.83 3.49
C THR A 40 -17.13 -4.43 4.29
N THR A 41 -16.90 -5.06 5.45
CA THR A 41 -15.69 -4.82 6.24
C THR A 41 -14.45 -5.37 5.55
N ALA A 42 -14.54 -6.52 4.89
CA ALA A 42 -13.44 -7.10 4.11
C ALA A 42 -13.09 -6.19 2.92
N ASP A 43 -14.08 -5.75 2.15
CA ASP A 43 -13.90 -4.85 1.01
C ASP A 43 -13.24 -3.52 1.44
N ALA A 44 -13.69 -2.96 2.57
CA ALA A 44 -13.09 -1.73 3.12
C ALA A 44 -11.63 -1.93 3.56
N LYS A 45 -11.31 -3.08 4.16
CA LYS A 45 -9.93 -3.42 4.55
C LYS A 45 -9.03 -3.64 3.35
N GLU A 46 -9.53 -4.28 2.30
CA GLU A 46 -8.80 -4.45 1.05
C GLU A 46 -8.51 -3.11 0.38
N ALA A 47 -9.52 -2.24 0.27
CA ALA A 47 -9.35 -0.89 -0.26
C ALA A 47 -8.34 -0.06 0.55
N LEU A 48 -8.35 -0.19 1.89
CA LEU A 48 -7.38 0.47 2.75
C LEU A 48 -5.97 -0.07 2.51
N ALA A 49 -5.81 -1.40 2.45
CA ALA A 49 -4.52 -2.04 2.21
C ALA A 49 -3.90 -1.59 0.88
N THR A 50 -4.68 -1.56 -0.20
CA THR A 50 -4.23 -1.08 -1.52
C THR A 50 -3.80 0.37 -1.46
N ARG A 51 -4.59 1.26 -0.86
CA ARG A 51 -4.23 2.69 -0.71
C ARG A 51 -2.97 2.89 0.11
N THR A 52 -2.78 2.11 1.18
CA THR A 52 -1.56 2.19 2.00
C THR A 52 -0.34 1.67 1.23
N ALA A 53 -0.49 0.61 0.44
CA ALA A 53 0.59 0.09 -0.41
C ALA A 53 0.98 1.10 -1.50
N GLU A 54 0.00 1.74 -2.15
CA GLU A 54 0.24 2.81 -3.12
C GLU A 54 0.92 4.02 -2.47
N ALA A 55 0.45 4.46 -1.30
CA ALA A 55 1.06 5.58 -0.57
C ALA A 55 2.51 5.28 -0.18
N LEU A 56 2.78 4.07 0.32
CA LEU A 56 4.15 3.63 0.64
C LEU A 56 5.02 3.57 -0.62
N SER A 57 4.50 3.03 -1.72
CA SER A 57 5.21 2.97 -3.00
C SER A 57 5.48 4.36 -3.57
N ASN A 58 4.62 5.34 -3.32
CA ASN A 58 4.84 6.73 -3.78
C ASN A 58 5.88 7.46 -2.93
N ASP A 59 5.91 7.19 -1.62
CA ASP A 59 6.87 7.82 -0.70
C ASP A 59 8.27 7.20 -0.79
N THR A 60 8.33 5.88 -0.93
CA THR A 60 9.60 5.12 -1.03
C THR A 60 10.04 4.86 -2.47
N GLY A 61 9.16 5.15 -3.43
CA GLY A 61 9.44 4.95 -4.85
C GLY A 61 10.47 5.94 -5.34
N VAL A 62 11.42 5.44 -6.13
CA VAL A 62 12.37 6.27 -6.86
C VAL A 62 11.98 6.31 -8.33
N ASN A 63 12.05 7.49 -8.93
CA ASN A 63 11.90 7.62 -10.37
C ASN A 63 13.25 7.28 -11.03
N VAL A 64 13.33 6.11 -11.67
CA VAL A 64 14.58 5.60 -12.27
C VAL A 64 15.14 6.56 -13.32
N ASP A 65 14.30 7.27 -14.06
CA ASP A 65 14.77 8.24 -15.06
C ASP A 65 15.39 9.48 -14.40
N GLN A 66 14.86 9.89 -13.24
CA GLN A 66 15.43 10.98 -12.46
C GLN A 66 16.74 10.58 -11.79
N GLU A 67 16.79 9.39 -11.18
CA GLU A 67 18.04 8.83 -10.63
C GLU A 67 19.10 8.65 -11.72
N MET A 68 18.71 8.17 -12.91
CA MET A 68 19.61 8.06 -14.06
C MET A 68 20.12 9.43 -14.53
N SER A 69 19.25 10.44 -14.58
CA SER A 69 19.64 11.80 -14.91
C SER A 69 20.64 12.37 -13.91
N LEU A 70 20.44 12.11 -12.61
CA LEU A 70 21.37 12.48 -11.54
C LEU A 70 22.71 11.74 -11.68
N LEU A 71 22.68 10.46 -12.01
CA LEU A 71 23.90 9.67 -12.26
C LEU A 71 24.69 10.19 -13.46
N LEU A 72 24.02 10.57 -14.56
CA LEU A 72 24.68 11.16 -15.72
C LEU A 72 25.30 12.53 -15.40
N ASP A 73 24.61 13.37 -14.62
CA ASP A 73 25.16 14.66 -14.18
C ASP A 73 26.39 14.48 -13.28
N LEU A 74 26.34 13.49 -12.37
CA LEU A 74 27.49 13.10 -11.55
C LEU A 74 28.66 12.59 -12.41
N GLU A 75 28.38 11.77 -13.42
CA GLU A 75 29.41 11.26 -14.34
C GLU A 75 30.06 12.41 -15.11
N HIS A 76 29.28 13.34 -15.66
CA HIS A 76 29.79 14.52 -16.34
C HIS A 76 30.64 15.40 -15.42
N SER A 77 30.20 15.63 -14.18
CA SER A 77 30.95 16.38 -13.16
C SER A 77 32.29 15.70 -12.82
N TYR A 78 32.32 14.37 -12.73
CA TYR A 78 33.55 13.60 -12.55
C TYR A 78 34.49 13.71 -13.75
N GLN A 79 33.97 13.57 -14.97
CA GLN A 79 34.75 13.73 -16.19
C GLN A 79 35.33 15.14 -16.32
N ALA A 80 34.55 16.17 -15.99
CA ALA A 80 35.02 17.56 -15.96
C ALA A 80 36.14 17.75 -14.92
N SER A 81 35.97 17.19 -13.71
CA SER A 81 36.98 17.24 -12.65
C SER A 81 38.27 16.54 -13.07
N ALA A 82 38.19 15.39 -13.74
CA ALA A 82 39.35 14.67 -14.27
C ALA A 82 40.09 15.48 -15.35
N ARG A 83 39.35 16.17 -16.24
CA ARG A 83 39.96 17.08 -17.22
C ARG A 83 40.65 18.26 -16.55
N MET A 84 40.04 18.88 -15.54
CA MET A 84 40.68 19.94 -14.77
C MET A 84 41.95 19.46 -14.08
N MET A 85 41.94 18.28 -13.46
CA MET A 85 43.14 17.67 -12.88
C MET A 85 44.23 17.47 -13.92
N LYS A 86 43.89 16.96 -15.10
CA LYS A 86 44.85 16.83 -16.22
C LYS A 86 45.45 18.18 -16.63
N THR A 87 44.63 19.22 -16.75
CA THR A 87 45.13 20.56 -17.07
C THR A 87 46.05 21.11 -15.98
N VAL A 88 45.77 20.83 -14.70
CA VAL A 88 46.64 21.21 -13.59
C VAL A 88 47.98 20.46 -13.66
N ASP A 89 47.95 19.16 -13.96
CA ASP A 89 49.14 18.33 -14.14
C ASP A 89 50.03 18.87 -15.27
N ASP A 90 49.43 19.15 -16.44
CA ASP A 90 50.13 19.73 -17.59
C ASP A 90 50.77 21.11 -17.26
N MET A 91 50.11 21.94 -16.45
CA MET A 91 50.67 23.23 -16.00
C MET A 91 51.83 23.06 -15.01
N LEU A 92 51.75 22.08 -14.10
CA LEU A 92 52.82 21.79 -13.14
C LEU A 92 54.05 21.25 -13.86
N ASP A 93 53.89 20.37 -14.83
CA ASP A 93 54.97 19.86 -15.67
C ASP A 93 55.66 20.98 -16.45
N ALA A 94 54.88 21.90 -17.04
CA ALA A 94 55.42 23.06 -17.73
C ALA A 94 56.24 23.98 -16.80
N LEU A 95 55.78 24.19 -15.56
CA LEU A 95 56.50 24.96 -14.55
C LEU A 95 57.83 24.27 -14.17
N MET A 96 57.81 22.96 -13.94
CA MET A 96 59.02 22.21 -13.59
C MET A 96 60.06 22.24 -14.72
N ASN A 97 59.63 22.12 -15.98
CA ASN A 97 60.50 22.23 -17.15
C ASN A 97 61.09 23.63 -17.38
N ALA A 98 60.45 24.69 -16.86
CA ALA A 98 60.94 26.06 -17.00
C ALA A 98 61.95 26.47 -15.91
N VAL A 99 61.93 25.78 -14.76
CA VAL A 99 62.81 26.06 -13.60
C VAL A 99 64.04 25.13 -13.55
N GLY A 100 63.96 23.94 -14.17
CA GLY A 100 65.10 23.04 -14.40
C GLY A 100 65.94 23.46 -15.60
#